data_AF-A0A9D9D5F7-F1
#
_entry.id   AF-A0A9D9D5F7-F1
#
_cell.length_a   1.000
_cell.length_b   1.000
_cell.length_c   1.000
_cell.angle_alpha   90.00
_cell.angle_beta   90.00
_cell.angle_gamma   90.00
#
_symmetry.space_group_name_H-M   'P 1'
#
loop_
_entity.id
_entity.type
_entity.pdbx_description
1 polymer ?
#
loop_
_entity_poly.entity_id
_entity_poly.type
_entity_poly.pdbx_seq_one_letter_code
_entity_poly.pdbx_strand_id
1 'polypeptide(L)' 'MSSLLVFLFCLFFLGIYFLPVIVAKCRGVRHFGSIVVINLFLGMTFIGWVIALAMACSDNFEE' A
#
# COMPACT_ATOMS: atom_id res chain seq x y z
N MET A 1 -4.70 -30.01 -3.00
CA MET A 1 -5.80 -29.02 -2.94
C MET A 1 -5.47 -27.89 -1.96
N SER A 2 -5.03 -28.21 -0.74
CA SER A 2 -4.67 -27.21 0.29
C SER A 2 -3.52 -26.26 -0.12
N SER A 3 -2.48 -26.75 -0.78
CA SER A 3 -1.33 -25.93 -1.21
C SER A 3 -1.68 -24.88 -2.27
N LEU A 4 -2.70 -25.16 -3.09
CA LEU A 4 -3.15 -24.28 -4.18
C LEU A 4 -3.95 -23.10 -3.61
N LEU A 5 -4.78 -23.37 -2.59
CA LEU A 5 -5.50 -22.32 -1.85
C LEU A 5 -4.54 -21.38 -1.11
N VAL A 6 -3.50 -21.93 -0.46
CA VAL A 6 -2.48 -21.11 0.21
C VAL A 6 -1.76 -20.21 -0.79
N PHE A 7 -1.42 -20.73 -1.97
CA PHE A 7 -0.76 -19.95 -3.02
C PHE A 7 -1.64 -18.79 -3.53
N LEU A 8 -2.92 -19.03 -3.79
CA LEU A 8 -3.87 -18.00 -4.21
C LEU A 8 -4.07 -16.91 -3.14
N PHE A 9 -4.16 -17.32 -1.87
CA PHE A 9 -4.29 -16.39 -0.76
C PHE A 9 -3.05 -15.50 -0.61
N CYS A 10 -1.85 -16.10 -0.74
CA CYS A 10 -0.59 -15.37 -0.71
C CYS A 10 -0.50 -14.37 -1.87
N LEU A 11 -0.92 -14.76 -3.08
CA LEU A 11 -0.93 -13.89 -4.26
C LEU A 11 -1.89 -12.69 -4.09
N PHE A 12 -3.06 -12.94 -3.51
CA PHE A 12 -4.05 -11.89 -3.23
C PHE A 12 -3.53 -10.87 -2.21
N PHE A 13 -2.93 -11.36 -1.11
CA PHE A 13 -2.28 -10.50 -0.13
C PHE A 13 -1.11 -9.72 -0.71
N LEU A 14 -0.32 -10.32 -1.60
CA LEU A 14 0.78 -9.65 -2.27
C LEU A 14 0.29 -8.51 -3.18
N GLY A 15 -0.81 -8.74 -3.92
CA GLY A 15 -1.44 -7.70 -4.74
C GLY A 15 -1.94 -6.51 -3.91
N ILE A 16 -2.57 -6.80 -2.77
CA ILE A 16 -3.00 -5.78 -1.80
C ILE A 16 -1.77 -5.07 -1.21
N TYR A 17 -0.71 -5.79 -0.85
CA TYR A 17 0.48 -5.17 -0.28
C TYR A 17 1.12 -4.09 -1.18
N PHE A 18 1.07 -4.29 -2.50
CA PHE A 18 1.60 -3.32 -3.47
C PHE A 18 0.61 -2.23 -3.90
N LEU A 19 -0.67 -2.32 -3.53
CA LEU A 19 -1.70 -1.33 -3.88
C LEU A 19 -1.31 0.12 -3.53
N PRO A 20 -0.85 0.47 -2.30
CA PRO A 20 -0.52 1.86 -1.95
C PRO A 20 0.63 2.42 -2.78
N VAL A 21 1.61 1.60 -3.15
CA VAL A 21 2.72 2.00 -4.02
C VAL A 21 2.25 2.24 -5.45
N ILE A 22 1.36 1.38 -5.97
CA ILE A 22 0.77 1.52 -7.30
C ILE A 22 -0.10 2.78 -7.36
N VAL A 23 -0.96 3.01 -6.36
CA VAL A 23 -1.83 4.19 -6.27
C VAL A 23 -1.00 5.47 -6.17
N ALA A 24 0.03 5.49 -5.34
CA ALA A 24 0.93 6.64 -5.21
C ALA A 24 1.68 6.94 -6.54
N LYS A 25 2.16 5.90 -7.23
CA LYS A 25 2.82 6.05 -8.53
C LYS A 25 1.86 6.54 -9.62
N CYS A 26 0.63 6.03 -9.63
CA CYS A 26 -0.39 6.39 -10.62
C CYS A 26 -0.90 7.83 -10.44
N ARG A 27 -0.99 8.31 -9.19
CA ARG A 27 -1.40 9.68 -8.86
C ARG A 27 -0.29 10.72 -8.95
N GLY A 28 0.99 10.32 -9.02
CA GLY A 28 2.10 11.28 -9.12
C GLY A 28 2.26 12.17 -7.88
N VAL A 29 1.92 11.66 -6.70
CA VAL A 29 1.99 12.42 -5.44
C VAL A 29 3.43 12.85 -5.12
N ARG A 30 3.64 14.15 -4.88
CA ARG A 30 4.96 14.73 -4.52
C ARG A 30 5.55 14.12 -3.24
N HIS A 31 4.70 13.66 -2.31
CA HIS A 31 5.09 13.03 -1.05
C HIS A 31 5.25 11.50 -1.14
N PHE A 32 5.64 10.98 -2.31
CA PHE A 32 5.93 9.55 -2.51
C PHE A 32 6.88 8.98 -1.44
N GLY A 33 7.88 9.78 -1.01
CA GLY A 33 8.81 9.39 0.05
C GLY A 33 8.11 9.03 1.37
N SER A 34 7.16 9.83 1.83
CA SER A 34 6.41 9.55 3.07
C SER A 34 5.58 8.28 2.98
N ILE A 35 4.94 8.05 1.83
CA ILE A 35 4.14 6.84 1.58
C ILE A 35 5.04 5.60 1.59
N VAL A 36 6.24 5.68 0.99
CA VAL A 36 7.22 4.58 1.03
C VAL A 36 7.71 4.32 2.45
N VAL A 37 8.02 5.36 3.23
CA VAL A 37 8.45 5.20 4.63
C VAL A 37 7.34 4.54 5.46
N ILE A 38 6.10 5.02 5.37
CA ILE A 38 4.97 4.42 6.12
C ILE A 38 4.73 2.98 5.67
N ASN A 39 4.80 2.70 4.36
CA ASN A 39 4.63 1.34 3.85
C ASN A 39 5.79 0.41 4.23
N LEU A 40 7.02 0.93 4.37
CA LEU A 40 8.20 0.14 4.76
C LEU A 40 8.21 -0.16 6.26
N PHE A 41 7.90 0.83 7.11
CA PHE A 41 7.96 0.71 8.57
C PHE A 41 6.65 0.17 9.18
N LEU A 42 5.50 0.63 8.67
CA LEU A 42 4.18 0.24 9.17
C LEU A 42 3.35 -0.57 8.16
N GLY A 43 3.78 -0.79 6.91
CA GLY A 43 2.97 -1.52 5.92
C GLY A 43 2.72 -2.99 6.24
N MET A 44 3.47 -3.58 7.18
CA MET A 44 3.14 -4.90 7.73
C MET A 44 1.89 -4.85 8.63
N THR A 45 1.57 -3.69 9.19
CA THR A 45 0.34 -3.49 9.97
C THR A 45 -0.78 -3.09 9.02
N PHE A 46 -1.95 -3.70 9.16
CA PHE A 46 -3.14 -3.35 8.38
C PHE A 46 -3.42 -1.84 8.45
N ILE A 47 -3.19 -1.23 9.62
CA ILE A 47 -3.37 0.21 9.85
C ILE A 47 -2.37 1.04 9.03
N GLY A 48 -1.08 0.73 9.07
CA GLY A 48 -0.06 1.45 8.30
C GLY A 48 -0.26 1.36 6.79
N TRP A 49 -0.73 0.20 6.32
CA TRP A 49 -1.11 0.00 4.93
C TRP A 49 -2.30 0.89 4.53
N VAL A 50 -3.36 0.96 5.35
CA VAL A 50 -4.51 1.84 5.12
C VAL A 50 -4.12 3.31 5.16
N ILE A 51 -3.24 3.73 6.07
CA ILE A 51 -2.74 5.12 6.14
C ILE A 51 -1.92 5.47 4.90
N ALA A 52 -1.03 4.58 4.45
CA ALA A 52 -0.27 4.78 3.23
C ALA A 52 -1.19 4.89 2.00
N LEU A 53 -2.26 4.09 1.94
CA LEU A 53 -3.28 4.16 0.90
C LEU A 53 -4.09 5.46 0.98
N ALA A 54 -4.49 5.88 2.19
CA ALA A 54 -5.21 7.11 2.42
C ALA A 54 -4.38 8.33 2.02
N MET A 55 -3.06 8.34 2.31
CA MET A 55 -2.15 9.39 1.83
C MET A 55 -1.96 9.33 0.32
N ALA A 56 -1.88 8.14 -0.28
CA ALA A 56 -1.80 8.00 -1.73
C ALA A 56 -3.08 8.50 -2.43
N CYS A 57 -4.24 8.41 -1.77
CA CYS A 57 -5.52 8.91 -2.26
C CYS A 57 -5.82 10.37 -1.89
N SER A 58 -5.13 10.94 -0.90
CA SER A 58 -5.35 12.31 -0.45
C SER A 58 -4.62 13.29 -1.36
N ASP A 59 -5.34 14.33 -1.80
CA ASP A 59 -4.82 15.39 -2.68
C ASP A 59 -4.25 16.60 -1.89
N ASN A 60 -4.49 16.66 -0.57
CA ASN A 60 -4.39 17.91 0.19
C ASN A 60 -3.61 17.78 1.51
N PHE A 61 -2.28 17.92 1.48
CA PHE A 61 -1.51 18.22 2.70
C PHE A 61 -0.48 19.35 2.50
N GLU A 62 -0.63 20.16 1.46
CA GLU A 62 -0.03 21.49 1.39
C GLU A 62 -1.20 22.49 1.46
N GLU A 63 -1.47 22.95 2.68
CA GLU A 63 -2.36 24.06 3.13
C GLU A 63 -3.81 24.13 2.62
#